data_AF-A0A258E9B2-F1
#
_entry.id   AF-A0A258E9B2-F1
#
_cell.length_a   1.000
_cell.length_b   1.000
_cell.length_c   1.000
_cell.angle_alpha   90.00
_cell.angle_beta   90.00
_cell.angle_gamma   90.00
#
_symmetry.space_group_name_H-M   'P 1'
#
loop_
_entity.id
_entity.type
_entity.pdbx_description
1 polymer ?
#
loop_
_entity_poly.entity_id
_entity_poly.type
_entity_poly.pdbx_seq_one_letter_code
_entity_poly.pdbx_strand_id
1 'polypeptide(L)'
;MLLDKSEKIAVDSRTPKYLQVVNLILEDIEKGKLFNGTYQYSITYTGDDLLPNLCLQEKLKQDFGLQLPELTEDENVEAYFQQVIKLVSKGYPRWSVKRQAALTLLELIRLWR
;
A
#
# COMPACT_ATOMS: atom_id res chain seq x y z
N MET A 1 10.00 29.15 2.65
CA MET A 1 10.94 28.02 2.78
C MET A 1 10.18 26.76 2.40
N LEU A 2 10.20 26.42 1.10
CA LEU A 2 9.56 25.21 0.60
C LEU A 2 10.43 24.04 1.08
N LEU A 3 9.89 23.21 1.98
CA LEU A 3 10.50 21.92 2.25
C LEU A 3 10.42 21.13 0.94
N ASP A 4 11.58 20.90 0.33
CA ASP A 4 11.78 19.84 -0.64
C ASP A 4 11.48 18.50 0.07
N LYS A 5 10.20 18.15 0.16
CA LYS A 5 9.71 16.91 0.79
C LYS A 5 9.90 15.70 -0.11
N SER A 6 10.57 15.83 -1.25
CA SER A 6 11.02 14.69 -2.03
C SER A 6 12.43 14.30 -1.62
N GLU A 7 12.57 13.74 -0.42
CA GLU A 7 13.72 12.85 -0.19
C GLU A 7 13.63 11.74 -1.25
N LYS A 8 14.49 11.85 -2.27
CA LYS A 8 14.71 10.77 -3.24
C LYS A 8 15.07 9.54 -2.44
N ILE A 9 14.42 8.41 -2.74
CA ILE A 9 14.81 7.16 -2.11
C ILE A 9 16.21 6.83 -2.63
N ALA A 10 17.22 7.05 -1.79
CA ALA A 10 18.60 6.75 -2.13
C ALA A 10 18.72 5.27 -2.52
N VAL A 11 19.27 5.02 -3.71
CA VAL A 11 19.38 3.68 -4.30
C VAL A 11 20.25 2.75 -3.44
N ASP A 12 21.09 3.31 -2.57
CA ASP A 12 22.00 2.64 -1.66
C ASP A 12 21.63 2.77 -0.17
N SER A 13 20.40 3.23 0.13
CA SER A 13 19.91 3.35 1.51
C SER A 13 20.07 2.02 2.26
N ARG A 14 20.83 2.05 3.36
CA ARG A 14 20.97 0.90 4.28
C ARG A 14 19.73 0.70 5.16
N THR A 15 18.86 1.69 5.25
CA THR A 15 17.58 1.61 5.96
C THR A 15 16.52 1.06 5.00
N PRO A 16 15.90 -0.09 5.30
CA PRO A 16 14.79 -0.60 4.49
C PRO A 16 13.61 0.37 4.60
N LYS A 17 13.08 0.79 3.44
CA LYS A 17 11.87 1.61 3.36
C LYS A 17 10.70 0.72 2.97
N TYR A 18 9.61 0.82 3.70
CA TYR A 18 8.38 0.08 3.44
C TYR A 18 7.32 1.04 2.93
N LEU A 19 6.65 0.67 1.84
CA LEU A 19 5.55 1.44 1.27
C LEU A 19 4.41 0.47 0.93
N GLN A 20 3.19 0.88 1.21
CA GLN A 20 2.01 0.09 0.87
C GLN A 20 1.78 0.11 -0.65
N VAL A 21 1.53 -1.05 -1.24
CA VAL A 21 1.33 -1.20 -2.68
C VAL A 21 -0.11 -0.88 -3.08
N VAL A 22 -1.08 -1.26 -2.24
CA VAL A 22 -2.52 -1.09 -2.45
C VAL A 22 -3.18 -0.67 -1.14
N ASN A 23 -4.32 0.01 -1.24
CA ASN A 23 -5.21 0.33 -0.12
C ASN A 23 -6.41 -0.61 -0.14
N LEU A 24 -6.84 -1.01 1.05
CA LEU A 24 -8.08 -1.75 1.28
C LEU A 24 -9.01 -0.84 2.06
N ILE A 25 -10.24 -0.64 1.58
CA ILE A 25 -11.27 0.01 2.38
C ILE A 25 -11.94 -1.06 3.21
N LEU A 26 -11.96 -0.84 4.53
CA LEU A 26 -12.64 -1.74 5.45
C LEU A 26 -14.10 -1.31 5.57
N GLU A 27 -14.99 -2.28 5.54
CA GLU A 27 -16.42 -2.04 5.74
C GLU A 27 -16.71 -1.77 7.21
N ASP A 28 -16.15 -2.62 8.08
CA ASP A 28 -16.36 -2.51 9.52
C ASP A 28 -15.15 -2.99 10.33
N ILE A 29 -15.04 -2.44 11.52
CA ILE A 29 -14.08 -2.82 12.55
C ILE A 29 -14.83 -2.94 13.88
N GLU A 30 -15.11 -4.17 14.28
CA GLU A 30 -15.80 -4.46 15.53
C GLU A 30 -14.82 -4.63 16.68
N LYS A 31 -15.07 -3.92 17.78
CA LYS A 31 -14.35 -4.12 19.04
C LYS A 31 -15.02 -5.23 19.85
N GLY A 32 -14.33 -6.35 19.98
CA GLY A 32 -14.73 -7.50 20.78
C GLY A 32 -14.48 -7.34 22.28
N LYS A 33 -14.66 -8.46 23.00
CA LYS A 33 -14.50 -8.51 24.46
C LYS A 33 -13.02 -8.40 24.85
N LEU A 34 -12.80 -7.94 26.08
CA LEU A 34 -11.48 -7.99 26.70
C LEU A 34 -11.12 -9.46 27.00
N PHE A 35 -10.04 -9.95 26.42
CA PHE A 35 -9.51 -11.28 26.66
C PHE A 35 -8.03 -11.18 27.05
N ASN A 36 -7.66 -11.72 28.21
CA ASN A 36 -6.31 -11.64 28.76
C ASN A 36 -5.70 -10.22 28.77
N GLY A 37 -6.51 -9.21 29.11
CA GLY A 37 -6.05 -7.81 29.18
C GLY A 37 -5.87 -7.13 27.82
N THR A 38 -6.24 -7.78 26.70
CA THR A 38 -6.19 -7.21 25.36
C THR A 38 -7.57 -7.21 24.72
N TYR A 39 -7.91 -6.17 23.94
CA TYR A 39 -9.14 -6.16 23.15
C TYR A 39 -8.94 -6.97 21.87
N GLN A 40 -9.87 -7.88 21.59
CA GLN A 40 -9.95 -8.54 20.29
C GLN A 40 -10.68 -7.61 19.31
N TYR A 41 -10.19 -7.52 18.07
CA TYR A 41 -10.84 -6.78 16.99
C TYR A 41 -11.16 -7.74 15.85
N SER A 42 -12.35 -7.59 15.27
CA SER A 42 -12.75 -8.26 14.04
C SER A 42 -12.83 -7.21 12.93
N ILE A 43 -12.30 -7.55 11.75
CA ILE A 43 -12.27 -6.66 10.60
C ILE A 43 -13.01 -7.35 9.46
N THR A 44 -13.92 -6.62 8.83
CA THR A 44 -14.68 -7.11 7.66
C THR A 44 -14.24 -6.36 6.41
N TYR A 45 -13.94 -7.13 5.36
CA TYR A 45 -13.60 -6.65 4.03
C TYR A 45 -14.44 -7.42 3.01
N THR A 46 -15.16 -6.70 2.16
CA THR A 46 -16.12 -7.27 1.20
C THR A 46 -15.47 -7.85 -0.04
N GLY A 47 -14.24 -7.45 -0.37
CA GLY A 47 -13.56 -7.88 -1.59
C GLY A 47 -13.50 -6.80 -2.67
N ASP A 48 -14.41 -5.82 -2.62
CA ASP A 48 -14.70 -4.96 -3.77
C ASP A 48 -13.91 -3.64 -3.78
N ASP A 49 -13.40 -3.20 -2.63
CA ASP A 49 -12.78 -1.87 -2.51
C ASP A 49 -11.25 -1.92 -2.46
N LEU A 50 -10.65 -2.16 -3.63
CA LEU A 50 -9.21 -2.03 -3.84
C LEU A 50 -8.88 -0.69 -4.49
N LEU A 51 -8.06 0.11 -3.80
CA LEU A 51 -7.59 1.38 -4.33
C LEU A 51 -6.08 1.36 -4.57
N PRO A 52 -5.59 1.82 -5.74
CA PRO A 52 -4.17 1.94 -5.96
C PRO A 52 -3.58 3.01 -5.03
N ASN A 53 -2.33 2.81 -4.58
CA ASN A 53 -1.60 3.88 -3.91
C ASN A 53 -1.01 4.83 -4.97
N LEU A 54 -1.78 5.83 -5.38
CA LEU A 54 -1.37 6.81 -6.40
C LEU A 54 -0.08 7.55 -6.02
N CYS A 55 0.11 7.88 -4.74
CA CYS A 55 1.35 8.51 -4.27
C CYS A 55 2.56 7.61 -4.48
N LEU A 56 2.42 6.29 -4.23
CA LEU A 56 3.49 5.34 -4.51
C LEU A 56 3.74 5.23 -6.01
N GLN A 57 2.70 5.12 -6.83
CA GLN A 57 2.82 5.01 -8.29
C GLN A 57 3.61 6.19 -8.85
N GLU A 58 3.23 7.43 -8.48
CA GLU A 58 3.93 8.63 -8.92
C GLU A 58 5.37 8.67 -8.39
N LYS A 59 5.59 8.31 -7.13
CA LYS A 59 6.96 8.27 -6.57
C LYS A 59 7.85 7.26 -7.28
N LEU A 60 7.34 6.07 -7.60
CA LEU A 60 8.08 5.04 -8.34
C LEU A 60 8.38 5.48 -9.78
N LYS A 61 7.42 6.13 -10.44
CA LYS A 61 7.59 6.68 -11.77
C LYS A 61 8.64 7.79 -11.80
N GLN A 62 8.60 8.72 -10.84
CA GLN A 62 9.51 9.87 -10.79
C GLN A 62 10.92 9.52 -10.34
N ASP A 63 11.06 8.72 -9.27
CA ASP A 63 12.38 8.43 -8.67
C ASP A 63 13.10 7.28 -9.37
N PHE A 64 12.35 6.34 -9.98
CA PHE A 64 12.89 5.08 -10.51
C PHE A 64 12.48 4.78 -11.96
N GLY A 65 11.55 5.55 -12.55
CA GLY A 65 11.00 5.21 -13.86
C GLY A 65 10.19 3.92 -13.87
N LEU A 66 9.80 3.40 -12.70
CA LEU A 66 9.02 2.17 -12.56
C LEU A 66 7.53 2.51 -12.59
N GLN A 67 6.83 2.02 -13.60
CA GLN A 67 5.37 2.14 -13.70
C GLN A 67 4.71 0.87 -13.19
N LEU A 68 3.92 0.99 -12.12
CA LEU A 68 3.14 -0.15 -11.62
C LEU A 68 2.00 -0.49 -12.58
N PRO A 69 1.52 -1.75 -12.58
CA PRO A 69 0.32 -2.14 -13.32
C PRO A 69 -0.89 -1.32 -12.86
N GLU A 70 -1.80 -1.05 -13.80
CA GLU A 70 -3.11 -0.51 -13.49
C GLU A 70 -3.94 -1.55 -12.75
N LEU A 71 -4.67 -1.11 -11.73
CA LEU A 71 -5.57 -1.95 -10.95
C LEU A 71 -6.96 -1.88 -11.60
N THR A 72 -7.48 -3.02 -12.05
CA THR A 72 -8.83 -3.09 -12.64
C THR A 72 -9.87 -3.45 -11.60
N GLU A 73 -11.12 -3.02 -11.80
CA GLU A 73 -12.24 -3.25 -10.85
C GLU A 73 -12.49 -4.73 -10.55
N ASP A 74 -12.28 -5.64 -11.52
CA ASP A 74 -12.49 -7.08 -11.35
C ASP A 74 -11.27 -7.83 -10.76
N GLU A 75 -10.17 -7.13 -10.44
CA GLU A 75 -8.94 -7.77 -10.01
C GLU A 75 -8.90 -7.98 -8.49
N ASN A 76 -8.54 -9.19 -8.04
CA ASN A 76 -8.30 -9.44 -6.62
C ASN A 76 -6.88 -9.02 -6.18
N VAL A 77 -6.71 -8.77 -4.88
CA VAL A 77 -5.43 -8.34 -4.25
C VAL A 77 -4.26 -9.23 -4.67
N GLU A 78 -4.47 -10.55 -4.65
CA GLU A 78 -3.39 -11.52 -4.87
C GLU A 78 -2.94 -11.51 -6.33
N ALA A 79 -3.87 -11.42 -7.28
CA ALA A 79 -3.57 -11.26 -8.69
C ALA A 79 -2.73 -9.99 -8.93
N TYR A 80 -3.16 -8.85 -8.37
CA TYR A 80 -2.42 -7.59 -8.47
C TYR A 80 -1.00 -7.71 -7.89
N PHE A 81 -0.87 -8.32 -6.71
CA PHE A 81 0.43 -8.53 -6.07
C PHE A 81 1.37 -9.39 -6.92
N GLN A 82 0.85 -10.43 -7.58
CA GLN A 82 1.65 -11.25 -8.49
C GLN A 82 2.16 -10.45 -9.69
N GLN A 83 1.35 -9.54 -10.24
CA GLN A 83 1.80 -8.65 -11.31
C GLN A 83 2.94 -7.75 -10.85
N VAL A 84 2.78 -7.10 -9.68
CA VAL A 84 3.81 -6.22 -9.10
C VAL A 84 5.10 -6.99 -8.78
N ILE A 85 5.00 -8.20 -8.21
CA ILE A 85 6.16 -9.06 -7.92
C ILE A 85 6.92 -9.41 -9.21
N LYS A 86 6.21 -9.80 -10.27
CA LYS A 86 6.81 -10.13 -11.57
C LYS A 86 7.52 -8.92 -12.19
N LEU A 87 6.95 -7.73 -12.04
CA LEU A 87 7.54 -6.50 -12.55
C LEU A 87 8.80 -6.11 -11.76
N VAL A 88 8.69 -6.07 -10.43
CA VAL A 88 9.78 -5.66 -9.52
C VAL A 88 10.96 -6.63 -9.59
N SER A 89 10.70 -7.94 -9.64
CA SER A 89 11.77 -8.95 -9.69
C SER A 89 12.62 -8.89 -10.96
N LYS A 90 12.07 -8.38 -12.07
CA LYS A 90 12.82 -8.20 -13.34
C LYS A 90 13.76 -6.99 -13.31
N GLY A 91 13.34 -5.87 -12.73
CA GLY A 91 14.08 -4.60 -12.77
C GLY A 91 14.87 -4.27 -11.51
N TYR A 92 14.46 -4.81 -10.35
CA TYR A 92 14.90 -4.36 -9.04
C TYR A 92 15.20 -5.56 -8.12
N PRO A 93 16.34 -6.25 -8.30
CA PRO A 93 16.64 -7.52 -7.60
C PRO A 93 16.78 -7.39 -6.08
N ARG A 94 17.02 -6.18 -5.56
CA ARG A 94 17.09 -5.91 -4.11
C ARG A 94 15.73 -5.55 -3.49
N TRP A 95 14.67 -5.46 -4.29
CA TRP A 95 13.34 -5.10 -3.81
C TRP A 95 12.50 -6.35 -3.61
N SER A 96 11.56 -6.27 -2.66
CA SER A 96 10.66 -7.38 -2.39
C SER A 96 9.28 -6.86 -2.03
N VAL A 97 8.25 -7.45 -2.59
CA VAL A 97 6.86 -7.23 -2.18
C VAL A 97 6.54 -8.21 -1.06
N LYS A 98 5.91 -7.72 0.02
CA LYS A 98 5.55 -8.52 1.20
C LYS A 98 4.03 -8.51 1.39
N ARG A 99 3.47 -9.66 1.81
CA ARG A 99 2.07 -9.81 2.22
C ARG A 99 1.90 -9.36 3.65
N GLN A 100 2.02 -8.06 3.84
CA GLN A 100 1.83 -7.40 5.13
C GLN A 100 0.77 -6.33 4.95
N ALA A 101 -0.09 -6.18 5.95
CA ALA A 101 -1.08 -5.13 6.02
C ALA A 101 -0.78 -4.27 7.25
N ALA A 102 -0.99 -2.97 7.12
CA ALA A 102 -0.99 -2.04 8.22
C ALA A 102 -2.38 -1.42 8.29
N LEU A 103 -3.00 -1.47 9.46
CA LEU A 103 -4.26 -0.78 9.71
C LEU A 103 -3.95 0.67 10.05
N THR A 104 -4.50 1.60 9.29
CA THR A 104 -4.37 3.03 9.54
C THR A 104 -5.69 3.72 9.26
N LEU A 105 -6.01 4.73 10.06
CA LEU A 105 -7.08 5.67 9.72
C LEU A 105 -6.52 6.61 8.66
N LEU A 106 -6.87 6.38 7.40
CA LEU A 106 -6.61 7.34 6.34
C LEU A 106 -7.68 8.42 6.43
N GLU A 107 -7.39 9.52 7.11
CA GLU A 107 -8.17 10.75 6.97
C GLU A 107 -7.89 11.37 5.59
N LEU A 108 -8.29 10.68 4.52
CA LEU A 108 -8.32 11.29 3.20
C LEU A 108 -9.51 12.26 3.22
N ILE A 109 -9.21 13.53 3.48
CA ILE A 109 -10.18 14.62 3.40
C ILE A 109 -10.96 14.44 2.09
N ARG A 110 -12.29 14.31 2.22
CA ARG A 110 -13.27 14.38 1.12
C ARG A 110 -12.89 15.54 0.19
N LEU A 111 -12.19 15.23 -0.89
CA LEU A 111 -11.84 16.16 -1.96
C LEU A 111 -12.59 15.77 -3.23
N TRP A 112 -13.91 15.57 -3.13
CA TRP A 112 -14.79 15.66 -4.29
C TRP A 112 -16.10 16.31 -3.83
N ARG A 113 -16.28 17.55 -4.29
CA ARG A 113 -17.54 18.30 -4.23
C ARG A 113 -18.20 18.23 -5.60
#